data_AF-A0A0Q8F4U5-F1
#
_entry.id   AF-A0A0Q8F4U5-F1
#
_cell.length_a   1.000
_cell.length_b   1.000
_cell.length_c   1.000
_cell.angle_alpha   90.00
_cell.angle_beta   90.00
_cell.angle_gamma   90.00
#
_symmetry.space_group_name_H-M   'P 1'
#
loop_
_entity.id
_entity.type
_entity.pdbx_description
1 polymer ?
#
loop_
_entity_poly.entity_id
_entity_poly.type
_entity_poly.pdbx_seq_one_letter_code
_entity_poly.pdbx_strand_id
1 'polypeptide(L)'
;MAGYRVNLGLCAFLVASCACQDVGMQDHDAFLDAMRSTSTSPHYVKIRLVDAAKGSARDTCVTANLLRGALDIEASSPNDRASGADIDTLLASNHAHEFAFSHPAALANLPKHPEPQEMDEASRLVSGIAGPDIAQSLQEGDLALFAGQGSRRQERTAALACALIARGYRPRQADLTGTIILDT
;
A
#
# COMPACT_ATOMS: atom_id res chain seq x y z
N MET A 1 65.92 31.41 -0.92
CA MET A 1 64.45 31.59 -1.09
C MET A 1 63.83 30.21 -1.23
N ALA A 2 63.35 29.63 -0.13
CA ALA A 2 62.76 28.30 -0.08
C ALA A 2 61.24 28.45 -0.23
N GLY A 3 60.68 27.92 -1.32
CA GLY A 3 59.25 27.97 -1.61
C GLY A 3 58.51 26.82 -0.91
N TYR A 4 57.58 27.16 -0.03
CA TYR A 4 56.62 26.22 0.54
C TYR A 4 55.54 25.88 -0.49
N ARG A 5 55.37 24.58 -0.80
CA ARG A 5 54.22 24.06 -1.54
C ARG A 5 53.16 23.62 -0.55
N VAL A 6 52.03 24.33 -0.50
CA VAL A 6 50.83 23.93 0.23
C VAL A 6 50.07 22.94 -0.64
N ASN A 7 50.02 21.68 -0.22
CA ASN A 7 49.22 20.64 -0.86
C ASN A 7 47.76 20.81 -0.38
N LEU A 8 46.90 21.26 -1.28
CA LEU A 8 45.47 21.45 -1.05
C LEU A 8 44.80 20.06 -1.09
N GLY A 9 44.50 19.50 0.09
CA GLY A 9 43.77 18.24 0.22
C GLY A 9 42.33 18.41 -0.25
N LEU A 10 41.99 17.75 -1.36
CA LEU A 10 40.65 17.66 -1.90
C LEU A 10 39.83 16.66 -1.05
N CYS A 11 39.08 17.14 -0.07
CA CYS A 11 38.08 16.33 0.63
C CYS A 11 36.88 16.08 -0.29
N ALA A 12 36.82 14.88 -0.88
CA ALA A 12 35.62 14.40 -1.56
C ALA A 12 34.52 14.12 -0.53
N PHE A 13 33.58 15.05 -0.40
CA PHE A 13 32.31 14.81 0.29
C PHE A 13 31.46 13.85 -0.56
N LEU A 14 31.46 12.57 -0.18
CA LEU A 14 30.46 11.60 -0.63
C LEU A 14 29.10 12.02 -0.06
N VAL A 15 28.34 12.79 -0.84
CA VAL A 15 26.92 13.03 -0.58
C VAL A 15 26.20 11.70 -0.82
N ALA A 16 26.04 10.91 0.23
CA ALA A 16 25.13 9.78 0.26
C ALA A 16 23.72 10.33 0.08
N SER A 17 23.33 10.49 -1.18
CA SER A 17 21.96 10.81 -1.55
C SER A 17 21.13 9.60 -1.16
N CYS A 18 20.51 9.68 0.01
CA CYS A 18 19.46 8.76 0.41
C CYS A 18 18.31 9.03 -0.57
N ALA A 19 18.36 8.39 -1.74
CA ALA A 19 17.21 8.33 -2.61
C ALA A 19 16.17 7.57 -1.80
N CYS A 20 15.22 8.31 -1.23
CA CYS A 20 13.94 7.77 -0.83
C CYS A 20 13.31 7.31 -2.16
N GLN A 21 13.70 6.13 -2.61
CA GLN A 21 13.07 5.48 -3.74
C GLN A 21 11.64 5.30 -3.31
N ASP A 22 10.75 6.02 -3.96
CA ASP A 22 9.32 5.87 -3.81
C ASP A 22 9.01 4.42 -4.22
N VAL A 23 8.93 3.54 -3.22
CA VAL A 23 8.89 2.09 -3.45
C VAL A 23 7.53 1.77 -4.02
N GLY A 24 7.43 1.76 -5.35
CA GLY A 24 6.32 1.25 -6.13
C GLY A 24 4.96 1.73 -5.65
N MET A 25 4.72 3.05 -5.71
CA MET A 25 3.35 3.57 -5.60
C MET A 25 2.50 2.98 -6.73
N GLN A 26 1.24 2.70 -6.43
CA GLN A 26 0.30 2.23 -7.45
C GLN A 26 0.12 3.31 -8.52
N ASP A 27 0.01 2.91 -9.78
CA ASP A 27 -0.41 3.84 -10.83
C ASP A 27 -1.76 4.49 -10.48
N HIS A 28 -1.90 5.80 -10.70
CA HIS A 28 -3.04 6.55 -10.24
C HIS A 28 -4.33 6.16 -10.98
N ASP A 29 -4.26 5.92 -12.29
CA ASP A 29 -5.42 5.49 -13.06
C ASP A 29 -5.84 4.08 -12.63
N ALA A 30 -4.89 3.17 -12.42
CA ALA A 30 -5.17 1.83 -11.88
C ALA A 30 -5.81 1.88 -10.48
N PHE A 31 -5.42 2.85 -9.64
CA PHE A 31 -6.03 3.10 -8.33
C PHE A 31 -7.48 3.61 -8.46
N LEU A 32 -7.73 4.60 -9.32
CA LEU A 32 -9.08 5.12 -9.55
C LEU A 32 -10.02 4.05 -10.11
N ASP A 33 -9.55 3.25 -11.05
CA ASP A 33 -10.30 2.12 -11.58
C ASP A 33 -10.66 1.11 -10.47
N ALA A 34 -9.70 0.78 -9.61
CA ALA A 34 -9.93 -0.09 -8.46
C ALA A 34 -10.99 0.48 -7.51
N MET A 35 -10.97 1.80 -7.25
CA MET A 35 -11.93 2.48 -6.38
C MET A 35 -13.34 2.60 -6.97
N ARG A 36 -13.48 2.58 -8.31
CA ARG A 36 -14.78 2.63 -9.00
C ARG A 36 -15.42 1.25 -9.20
N SER A 37 -14.64 0.18 -9.04
CA SER A 37 -15.13 -1.18 -9.22
C SER A 37 -16.22 -1.53 -8.22
N THR A 38 -17.37 -1.98 -8.71
CA THR A 38 -18.52 -2.44 -7.89
C THR A 38 -18.54 -3.95 -7.70
N SER A 39 -17.41 -4.62 -7.94
CA SER A 39 -17.34 -6.08 -7.85
C SER A 39 -17.47 -6.58 -6.41
N THR A 40 -18.08 -7.76 -6.24
CA THR A 40 -18.08 -8.51 -4.98
C THR A 40 -16.69 -9.03 -4.61
N SER A 41 -15.77 -9.07 -5.58
CA SER A 41 -14.34 -9.34 -5.39
C SER A 41 -13.54 -8.05 -5.55
N PRO A 42 -13.43 -7.22 -4.49
CA PRO A 42 -12.85 -5.88 -4.59
C PRO A 42 -11.35 -5.94 -4.87
N HIS A 43 -10.84 -4.93 -5.58
CA HIS A 43 -9.41 -4.75 -5.77
C HIS A 43 -8.75 -4.31 -4.46
N TYR A 44 -7.49 -4.72 -4.25
CA TYR A 44 -6.64 -4.06 -3.29
C TYR A 44 -6.09 -2.77 -3.89
N VAL A 45 -5.94 -1.78 -3.03
CA VAL A 45 -5.28 -0.51 -3.33
C VAL A 45 -4.18 -0.26 -2.32
N LYS A 46 -3.07 0.31 -2.77
CA LYS A 46 -1.97 0.72 -1.90
C LYS A 46 -2.20 2.16 -1.48
N ILE A 47 -2.11 2.41 -0.17
CA ILE A 47 -2.30 3.74 0.39
C ILE A 47 -1.24 4.06 1.42
N ARG A 48 -1.04 5.34 1.64
CA ARG A 48 -0.37 5.86 2.82
C ARG A 48 -1.41 6.27 3.84
N LEU A 49 -1.52 5.49 4.91
CA LEU A 49 -2.48 5.72 5.98
C LEU A 49 -1.88 6.61 7.07
N VAL A 50 -2.52 7.74 7.33
CA VAL A 50 -2.16 8.68 8.40
C VAL A 50 -3.20 8.59 9.52
N ASP A 51 -2.77 8.14 10.70
CA ASP A 51 -3.54 8.22 11.94
C ASP A 51 -3.27 9.61 12.55
N ALA A 52 -4.21 10.54 12.34
CA ALA A 52 -4.07 11.92 12.76
C ALA A 52 -4.04 12.07 14.30
N ALA A 53 -4.75 11.20 15.03
CA ALA A 53 -4.77 11.23 16.48
C ALA A 53 -3.43 10.84 17.10
N LYS A 54 -2.70 9.92 16.45
CA LYS A 54 -1.38 9.46 16.92
C LYS A 54 -0.20 10.14 16.22
N GLY A 55 -0.45 10.96 15.19
CA GLY A 55 0.60 11.57 14.37
C GLY A 55 1.50 10.55 13.68
N SER A 56 0.94 9.42 13.25
CA SER A 56 1.73 8.31 12.67
C SER A 56 1.24 7.97 11.27
N ALA A 57 2.18 7.75 10.35
CA ALA A 57 1.93 7.40 8.96
C ALA A 57 2.53 6.04 8.63
N ARG A 58 1.85 5.25 7.79
CA ARG A 58 2.35 3.94 7.35
C ARG A 58 1.77 3.59 5.98
N ASP A 59 2.54 2.86 5.18
CA ASP A 59 2.04 2.34 3.92
C ASP A 59 1.36 0.98 4.16
N THR A 60 0.22 0.76 3.53
CA THR A 60 -0.55 -0.48 3.67
C THR A 60 -1.40 -0.71 2.42
N CYS A 61 -1.91 -1.93 2.28
CA CYS A 61 -2.89 -2.24 1.26
C CYS A 61 -4.20 -2.66 1.91
N VAL A 62 -5.28 -2.17 1.34
CA VAL A 62 -6.65 -2.42 1.80
C VAL A 62 -7.52 -2.69 0.59
N THR A 63 -8.65 -3.36 0.77
CA THR A 63 -9.60 -3.49 -0.33
C THR A 63 -10.31 -2.16 -0.57
N ALA A 64 -10.58 -1.84 -1.83
CA ALA A 64 -11.15 -0.56 -2.26
C ALA A 64 -12.48 -0.23 -1.55
N ASN A 65 -13.32 -1.24 -1.32
CA ASN A 65 -14.59 -1.08 -0.60
C ASN A 65 -14.39 -0.69 0.88
N LEU A 66 -13.35 -1.21 1.56
CA LEU A 66 -13.06 -0.84 2.95
C LEU A 66 -12.47 0.56 3.04
N LEU A 67 -11.63 0.96 2.08
CA LEU A 67 -11.16 2.35 1.99
C LEU A 67 -12.34 3.30 1.75
N ARG A 68 -13.23 2.98 0.81
CA ARG A 68 -14.43 3.78 0.54
C ARG A 68 -15.27 3.95 1.80
N GLY A 69 -15.57 2.86 2.51
CA GLY A 69 -16.32 2.91 3.76
C GLY A 69 -15.61 3.71 4.86
N ALA A 70 -14.28 3.63 4.96
CA ALA A 70 -13.53 4.46 5.91
C ALA A 70 -13.64 5.95 5.57
N LEU A 71 -13.54 6.32 4.29
CA LEU A 71 -13.72 7.70 3.83
C LEU A 71 -15.14 8.21 4.07
N ASP A 72 -16.14 7.37 3.80
CA ASP A 72 -17.54 7.70 4.09
C ASP A 72 -17.73 7.97 5.59
N ILE A 73 -17.19 7.14 6.47
CA ILE A 73 -17.27 7.33 7.93
C ILE A 73 -16.52 8.60 8.35
N GLU A 74 -15.34 8.85 7.80
CA GLU A 74 -14.56 10.06 8.09
C GLU A 74 -15.34 11.32 7.71
N ALA A 75 -15.99 11.30 6.55
CA ALA A 75 -16.81 12.36 5.99
C ALA A 75 -18.26 12.42 6.51
N SER A 76 -18.65 11.54 7.43
CA SER A 76 -20.00 11.52 8.02
C SER A 76 -20.07 12.21 9.39
N SER A 77 -19.01 12.90 9.79
CA SER A 77 -18.98 13.63 11.05
C SER A 77 -20.09 14.70 11.06
N PRO A 78 -20.78 14.93 12.18
CA PRO A 78 -21.88 15.91 12.26
C PRO A 78 -21.51 17.32 11.78
N ASN A 79 -20.22 17.66 11.76
CA ASN A 79 -19.71 18.96 11.36
C ASN A 79 -19.24 19.04 9.90
N ASP A 80 -19.05 17.92 9.22
CA ASP A 80 -18.56 17.84 7.84
C ASP A 80 -19.37 16.76 7.13
N ARG A 81 -20.48 17.12 6.49
CA ARG A 81 -21.16 16.20 5.57
C ARG A 81 -20.53 16.34 4.19
N ALA A 82 -19.49 15.57 3.91
CA ALA A 82 -19.08 15.40 2.52
C ALA A 82 -20.04 14.43 1.83
N SER A 83 -20.42 14.75 0.60
CA SER A 83 -21.21 13.89 -0.27
C SER A 83 -20.34 12.84 -0.95
N GLY A 84 -20.94 11.79 -1.53
CA GLY A 84 -20.20 10.80 -2.32
C GLY A 84 -19.40 11.41 -3.49
N ALA A 85 -19.86 12.53 -4.06
CA ALA A 85 -19.16 13.28 -5.10
C ALA A 85 -17.88 13.96 -4.58
N ASP A 86 -17.85 14.32 -3.30
CA ASP A 86 -16.66 14.93 -2.67
C ASP A 86 -15.58 13.86 -2.47
N ILE A 87 -15.96 12.60 -2.21
CA ILE A 87 -15.01 11.49 -2.11
C ILE A 87 -14.42 11.15 -3.48
N ASP A 88 -15.23 11.09 -4.54
CA ASP A 88 -14.69 10.81 -5.88
C ASP A 88 -13.72 11.92 -6.33
N THR A 89 -14.02 13.18 -5.98
CA THR A 89 -13.12 14.33 -6.24
C THR A 89 -11.85 14.25 -5.41
N LEU A 90 -11.94 13.86 -4.13
CA LEU A 90 -10.79 13.62 -3.26
C LEU A 90 -9.89 12.52 -3.85
N LEU A 91 -10.46 11.40 -4.25
CA LEU A 91 -9.71 10.28 -4.84
C LEU A 91 -9.01 10.71 -6.13
N ALA A 92 -9.69 11.44 -7.02
CA ALA A 92 -9.15 11.90 -8.29
C ALA A 92 -8.05 12.96 -8.17
N SER A 93 -8.02 13.72 -7.06
CA SER A 93 -7.01 14.75 -6.83
C SER A 93 -5.83 14.27 -5.97
N ASN A 94 -5.99 13.13 -5.28
CA ASN A 94 -4.99 12.58 -4.37
C ASN A 94 -4.03 11.62 -5.09
N HIS A 95 -3.07 12.18 -5.84
CA HIS A 95 -2.05 11.39 -6.53
C HIS A 95 -1.07 10.65 -5.61
N ALA A 96 -0.94 11.10 -4.35
CA ALA A 96 -0.07 10.46 -3.37
C ALA A 96 -0.73 9.25 -2.68
N HIS A 97 -2.03 9.02 -2.91
CA HIS A 97 -2.83 8.01 -2.22
C HIS A 97 -2.69 8.07 -0.68
N GLU A 98 -2.50 9.28 -0.15
CA GLU A 98 -2.35 9.53 1.28
C GLU A 98 -3.68 9.92 1.90
N PHE A 99 -4.11 9.20 2.93
CA PHE A 99 -5.40 9.42 3.58
C PHE A 99 -5.20 9.58 5.08
N ALA A 100 -5.59 10.74 5.58
CA ALA A 100 -5.59 11.04 7.01
C ALA A 100 -6.96 10.78 7.61
N PHE A 101 -6.99 10.00 8.70
CA PHE A 101 -8.18 9.70 9.45
C PHE A 101 -8.03 10.20 10.88
N SER A 102 -9.01 10.97 11.32
CA SER A 102 -9.13 11.48 12.67
C SER A 102 -10.17 10.71 13.49
N HIS A 103 -11.16 10.09 12.83
CA HIS A 103 -12.19 9.32 13.51
C HIS A 103 -11.73 7.87 13.79
N PRO A 104 -11.79 7.41 15.05
CA PRO A 104 -11.48 6.02 15.38
C PRO A 104 -12.36 5.00 14.64
N ALA A 105 -13.61 5.36 14.33
CA ALA A 105 -14.52 4.49 13.59
C ALA A 105 -14.10 4.29 12.13
N ALA A 106 -13.53 5.32 11.48
CA ALA A 106 -13.01 5.21 10.13
C ALA A 106 -11.77 4.29 10.09
N LEU A 107 -10.86 4.47 11.06
CA LEU A 107 -9.69 3.59 11.23
C LEU A 107 -10.09 2.13 11.52
N ALA A 108 -11.14 1.91 12.32
CA ALA A 108 -11.64 0.57 12.64
C ALA A 108 -12.30 -0.14 11.46
N ASN A 109 -12.69 0.59 10.41
CA ASN A 109 -13.21 0.01 9.17
C ASN A 109 -12.10 -0.57 8.27
N LEU A 110 -10.85 -0.16 8.49
CA LEU A 110 -9.69 -0.70 7.78
C LEU A 110 -9.19 -1.98 8.48
N PRO A 111 -8.66 -2.96 7.73
CA PRO A 111 -8.08 -4.15 8.32
C PRO A 111 -6.84 -3.78 9.15
N LYS A 112 -6.45 -4.68 10.05
CA LYS A 112 -5.20 -4.55 10.79
C LYS A 112 -4.02 -4.43 9.82
N HIS A 113 -3.07 -3.59 10.21
CA HIS A 113 -1.93 -3.28 9.37
C HIS A 113 -0.86 -4.36 9.47
N PRO A 114 -0.17 -4.66 8.35
CA PRO A 114 1.02 -5.48 8.39
C PRO A 114 2.12 -4.85 9.24
N GLU A 115 2.90 -5.69 9.90
CA GLU A 115 4.18 -5.30 10.48
C GLU A 115 5.22 -5.10 9.38
N PRO A 116 6.26 -4.26 9.62
CA PRO A 116 7.35 -4.07 8.65
C PRO A 116 7.99 -5.39 8.20
N GLN A 117 8.16 -6.35 9.11
CA GLN A 117 8.70 -7.66 8.78
C GLN A 117 7.82 -8.44 7.79
N GLU A 118 6.50 -8.33 7.91
CA GLU A 118 5.54 -8.98 7.00
C GLU A 118 5.60 -8.34 5.61
N MET A 119 5.77 -7.01 5.54
CA MET A 119 5.97 -6.27 4.28
C MET A 119 7.26 -6.70 3.58
N ASP A 120 8.37 -6.79 4.33
CA ASP A 120 9.68 -7.19 3.80
C ASP A 120 9.68 -8.65 3.32
N GLU A 121 9.02 -9.54 4.07
CA GLU A 121 8.88 -10.95 3.69
C GLU A 121 8.02 -11.10 2.42
N ALA A 122 6.87 -10.45 2.36
CA ALA A 122 6.02 -10.43 1.17
C ALA A 122 6.77 -9.92 -0.06
N SER A 123 7.48 -8.79 0.07
CA SER A 123 8.29 -8.21 -1.00
C SER A 123 9.34 -9.19 -1.52
N ARG A 124 10.04 -9.88 -0.62
CA ARG A 124 11.06 -10.87 -0.97
C ARG A 124 10.47 -12.08 -1.68
N LEU A 125 9.38 -12.64 -1.17
CA LEU A 125 8.70 -13.79 -1.76
C LEU A 125 8.21 -13.46 -3.17
N VAL A 126 7.50 -12.35 -3.32
CA VAL A 126 6.97 -11.94 -4.60
C VAL A 126 8.11 -11.64 -5.59
N SER A 127 9.19 -10.99 -5.17
CA SER A 127 10.34 -10.71 -6.06
C SER A 127 11.10 -11.96 -6.51
N GLY A 128 11.05 -13.05 -5.73
CA GLY A 128 11.68 -14.32 -6.04
C GLY A 128 10.93 -15.19 -7.07
N ILE A 129 9.69 -14.83 -7.41
CA ILE A 129 8.83 -15.62 -8.29
C ILE A 129 8.78 -14.97 -9.68
N ALA A 130 8.99 -15.76 -10.74
CA ALA A 130 8.86 -15.28 -12.11
C ALA A 130 7.41 -14.87 -12.40
N GLY A 131 7.22 -13.87 -13.24
CA GLY A 131 5.89 -13.28 -13.49
C GLY A 131 4.80 -14.29 -13.89
N PRO A 132 5.05 -15.24 -14.80
CA PRO A 132 4.08 -16.28 -15.18
C PRO A 132 3.68 -17.21 -14.02
N ASP A 133 4.53 -17.37 -13.01
CA ASP A 133 4.33 -18.33 -11.92
C ASP A 133 3.61 -17.72 -10.71
N ILE A 134 3.39 -16.39 -10.71
CA ILE A 134 2.73 -15.68 -9.59
C ILE A 134 1.32 -16.22 -9.35
N ALA A 135 0.52 -16.39 -10.41
CA ALA A 135 -0.85 -16.85 -10.28
C ALA A 135 -0.93 -18.27 -9.68
N GLN A 136 -0.04 -19.17 -10.10
CA GLN A 136 0.05 -20.51 -9.53
C GLN A 136 0.50 -20.47 -8.06
N SER A 137 1.50 -19.65 -7.74
CA SER A 137 1.98 -19.52 -6.35
C SER A 137 0.92 -18.96 -5.40
N LEU A 138 0.02 -18.10 -5.88
CA LEU A 138 -1.15 -17.61 -5.12
C LEU A 138 -2.21 -18.69 -4.87
N GLN A 139 -2.28 -19.73 -5.69
CA GLN A 139 -3.25 -20.81 -5.53
C GLN A 139 -2.72 -21.92 -4.61
N GLU A 140 -1.46 -22.32 -4.78
CA GLU A 140 -0.93 -23.53 -4.14
C GLU A 140 0.55 -23.45 -3.73
N GLY A 141 1.21 -22.30 -3.89
CA GLY A 141 2.64 -22.13 -3.61
C GLY A 141 2.96 -21.30 -2.37
N ASP A 142 4.18 -20.76 -2.35
CA ASP A 142 4.71 -19.99 -1.21
C ASP A 142 3.86 -18.75 -0.88
N LEU A 143 3.26 -18.10 -1.89
CA LEU A 143 2.40 -16.94 -1.66
C LEU A 143 1.08 -17.34 -0.97
N ALA A 144 0.48 -18.46 -1.39
CA ALA A 144 -0.70 -19.03 -0.74
C ALA A 144 -0.42 -19.42 0.71
N LEU A 145 0.74 -20.06 0.96
CA LEU A 145 1.18 -20.43 2.30
C LEU A 145 1.42 -19.21 3.18
N PHE A 146 2.15 -18.21 2.68
CA PHE A 146 2.41 -16.97 3.43
C PHE A 146 1.11 -16.28 3.85
N ALA A 147 0.19 -16.07 2.91
CA ALA A 147 -1.07 -15.39 3.19
C ALA A 147 -2.05 -16.22 4.04
N GLY A 148 -1.99 -17.56 3.97
CA GLY A 148 -2.91 -18.46 4.65
C GLY A 148 -2.52 -18.86 6.08
N GLN A 149 -1.27 -18.62 6.49
CA GLN A 149 -0.75 -19.12 7.77
C GLN A 149 -0.98 -18.18 8.96
N GLY A 150 -1.37 -18.79 10.10
CA GLY A 150 -1.35 -18.17 11.42
C GLY A 150 -2.53 -17.25 11.74
N SER A 151 -2.47 -16.62 12.92
CA SER A 151 -3.50 -15.69 13.42
C SER A 151 -3.47 -14.32 12.73
N ARG A 152 -2.41 -14.02 11.99
CA ARG A 152 -2.16 -12.74 11.30
C ARG A 152 -2.46 -12.79 9.80
N ARG A 153 -3.43 -13.63 9.43
CA ARG A 153 -3.80 -13.91 8.03
C ARG A 153 -4.12 -12.62 7.25
N GLN A 154 -4.87 -11.70 7.85
CA GLN A 154 -5.31 -10.47 7.19
C GLN A 154 -4.15 -9.51 6.94
N GLU A 155 -3.28 -9.34 7.94
CA GLU A 155 -2.08 -8.52 7.89
C GLU A 155 -1.12 -9.01 6.82
N ARG A 156 -0.85 -10.32 6.78
CA ARG A 156 -0.02 -10.94 5.74
C ARG A 156 -0.62 -10.83 4.35
N THR A 157 -1.94 -10.98 4.24
CA THR A 157 -2.66 -10.79 2.97
C THR A 157 -2.50 -9.35 2.47
N ALA A 158 -2.64 -8.35 3.35
CA ALA A 158 -2.41 -6.94 3.01
C ALA A 158 -0.95 -6.69 2.59
N ALA A 159 0.04 -7.27 3.29
CA ALA A 159 1.45 -7.18 2.87
C ALA A 159 1.70 -7.79 1.49
N LEU A 160 1.12 -8.97 1.23
CA LEU A 160 1.22 -9.65 -0.06
C LEU A 160 0.59 -8.83 -1.19
N ALA A 161 -0.60 -8.25 -0.96
CA ALA A 161 -1.24 -7.35 -1.92
C ALA A 161 -0.34 -6.15 -2.25
N CYS A 162 0.32 -5.55 -1.25
CA CYS A 162 1.26 -4.46 -1.47
C CYS A 162 2.48 -4.85 -2.28
N ALA A 163 3.06 -6.01 -2.02
CA ALA A 163 4.18 -6.53 -2.80
C ALA A 163 3.79 -6.79 -4.27
N LEU A 164 2.58 -7.30 -4.51
CA LEU A 164 2.05 -7.54 -5.85
C LEU A 164 1.80 -6.21 -6.60
N ILE A 165 1.18 -5.22 -5.95
CA ILE A 165 0.95 -3.88 -6.53
C ILE A 165 2.28 -3.22 -6.89
N ALA A 166 3.30 -3.33 -6.03
CA ALA A 166 4.63 -2.79 -6.31
C ALA A 166 5.31 -3.43 -7.55
N ARG A 167 4.87 -4.62 -7.97
CA ARG A 167 5.29 -5.27 -9.22
C ARG A 167 4.36 -5.00 -10.42
N GLY A 168 3.37 -4.12 -10.27
CA GLY A 168 2.44 -3.74 -11.33
C GLY A 168 1.25 -4.68 -11.50
N TYR A 169 1.01 -5.60 -10.55
CA TYR A 169 -0.18 -6.45 -10.57
C TYR A 169 -1.39 -5.73 -9.96
N ARG A 170 -2.60 -6.20 -10.32
CA ARG A 170 -3.87 -5.71 -9.78
C ARG A 170 -4.56 -6.80 -8.94
N PRO A 171 -4.08 -7.04 -7.70
CA PRO A 171 -4.66 -8.08 -6.85
C PRO A 171 -6.09 -7.72 -6.43
N ARG A 172 -6.91 -8.76 -6.28
CA ARG A 172 -8.30 -8.70 -5.81
C ARG A 172 -8.50 -9.70 -4.68
N GLN A 173 -9.47 -9.43 -3.82
CA GLN A 173 -9.91 -10.38 -2.81
C GLN A 173 -11.07 -11.20 -3.38
N ALA A 174 -10.93 -12.52 -3.46
CA ALA A 174 -12.01 -13.42 -3.84
C ALA A 174 -13.12 -13.40 -2.77
N ASP A 175 -14.36 -13.29 -3.21
CA ASP A 175 -15.54 -13.11 -2.36
C ASP A 175 -15.81 -14.29 -1.39
N LEU A 176 -15.69 -15.53 -1.87
CA LEU A 176 -16.00 -16.73 -1.09
C LEU A 176 -14.87 -17.17 -0.16
N THR A 177 -13.63 -17.02 -0.59
CA THR A 177 -12.45 -17.59 0.10
C THR A 177 -11.65 -16.53 0.87
N GLY A 178 -11.81 -15.26 0.51
CA GLY A 178 -10.96 -14.16 0.98
C GLY A 178 -9.50 -14.28 0.54
N THR A 179 -9.18 -15.13 -0.44
CA THR A 179 -7.82 -15.28 -0.97
C THR A 179 -7.52 -14.20 -2.00
N ILE A 180 -6.23 -13.91 -2.20
CA ILE A 180 -5.82 -13.03 -3.28
C ILE A 180 -5.90 -13.78 -4.61
N ILE A 181 -6.50 -13.12 -5.59
CA ILE A 181 -6.47 -13.51 -7.01
C ILE A 181 -5.95 -12.33 -7.82
N LEU A 182 -5.44 -12.57 -9.02
CA LEU A 182 -5.03 -11.51 -9.94
C LEU A 182 -6.13 -11.23 -10.96
N ASP A 183 -6.31 -9.94 -11.27
CA ASP A 183 -7.08 -9.54 -12.45
C ASP A 183 -6.23 -9.84 -13.69
N THR A 184 -6.74 -10.72 -14.56
CA THR A 184 -6.12 -11.13 -15.82
C THR A 184 -6.46 -10.18 -16.96
#